data_AF-A0A812QXZ7-F1
#
_entry.id   AF-A0A812QXZ7-F1
#
_cell.length_a   1.000
_cell.length_b   1.000
_cell.length_c   1.000
_cell.angle_alpha   90.00
_cell.angle_beta   90.00
_cell.angle_gamma   90.00
#
_symmetry.space_group_name_H-M   'P 1'
#
loop_
_entity.id
_entity.type
_entity.pdbx_description
1 polymer ?
#
loop_
_entity_poly.entity_id
_entity_poly.type
_entity_poly.pdbx_seq_one_letter_code
_entity_poly.pdbx_strand_id
1 'polypeptide(L)'
;MWRLATLFSQMRPSLEASECAGDDLVSQLRACREELKKFINEQNCAPILIRLAWHDSGTYDQRISEFPQRGGANGAIRFEPEMTMGANAGLDKAKRYLDAFAKKYPLISWADLIQLASATAVEVTGGPVIDMVYGRVAVAGPQDCVGATSREGFGGNAGLPDALPPFGCGAATPAEHLRNVFTKKMGFNDQEIVALSGAHTVGRAFKERSGACPFGYGDASASKHTKSTCTVRKDNAAGVGMAGGCPWTKNWLTFDNSYFSRYKDAMADDNLLWFPTDEALHTDPGLFRMFGGLSGHRLAQDWGMRAIKSVLVVAGGADATLSEQAVLMRSLRDTNVAKIEGDDLKIFMGLLADLFPGIDVPRARDYEMEEVLVDVMQNDYGYTHDPDGYLLLKITQLIELLGIRHCVFLMGNPGSFKSAMWKILKNAKTRRGEKTTVVDFSPKAISTNELYGFVNMQTREWKDGIISKVMRDLGQIPDSHPKWIMLDGDLDANWIESMNSVMDDNRLLTLPSNERIPLKVHMKMIFEIRDLNYATPATATRAGIVCMDDTFGVQWRSYVKSWIKKQEHPDNVKEQLWTFFERCGASTTL
;
A
#
# COMPACT_ATOMS: atom_id res chain seq x y z
N MET A 1 -7.77 -8.29 5.47
CA MET A 1 -7.65 -8.95 6.80
C MET A 1 -7.41 -7.98 7.96
N TRP A 2 -6.50 -7.00 7.85
CA TRP A 2 -6.27 -5.99 8.91
C TRP A 2 -7.52 -5.16 9.26
N ARG A 3 -8.30 -4.79 8.23
CA ARG A 3 -9.58 -4.10 8.41
C ARG A 3 -10.73 -5.02 8.83
N LEU A 4 -10.63 -6.36 8.75
CA LEU A 4 -11.70 -7.26 9.21
C LEU A 4 -11.89 -7.16 10.72
N ALA A 5 -10.80 -7.08 11.49
CA ALA A 5 -10.88 -6.90 12.94
C ALA A 5 -11.31 -5.49 13.35
N THR A 6 -10.89 -4.48 12.58
CA THR A 6 -11.34 -3.09 12.79
C THR A 6 -12.76 -2.83 12.27
N LEU A 7 -13.28 -3.59 11.29
CA LEU A 7 -14.64 -3.45 10.78
C LEU A 7 -15.65 -4.29 11.55
N PHE A 8 -15.26 -5.48 12.01
CA PHE A 8 -16.05 -6.21 13.00
C PHE A 8 -16.08 -5.50 14.36
N SER A 9 -15.17 -4.55 14.63
CA SER A 9 -15.28 -3.63 15.77
C SER A 9 -16.10 -2.35 15.48
N GLN A 10 -16.37 -2.03 14.21
CA GLN A 10 -17.10 -0.81 13.80
C GLN A 10 -18.60 -1.02 13.48
N MET A 11 -19.07 -2.27 13.37
CA MET A 11 -20.51 -2.56 13.23
C MET A 11 -21.20 -2.62 14.61
N ARG A 12 -21.74 -1.46 15.04
CA ARG A 12 -22.52 -1.14 16.28
C ARG A 12 -21.71 -0.78 17.53
N PRO A 13 -22.30 0.07 18.40
CA PRO A 13 -21.63 1.24 18.97
C PRO A 13 -20.50 0.85 19.90
N SER A 14 -19.48 1.70 19.90
CA SER A 14 -18.38 1.71 20.85
C SER A 14 -18.88 1.49 22.27
N LEU A 15 -18.69 0.27 22.76
CA LEU A 15 -18.43 0.06 24.16
C LEU A 15 -16.92 -0.14 24.23
N GLU A 16 -16.23 0.88 24.75
CA GLU A 16 -15.02 0.62 25.54
C GLU A 16 -15.27 -0.65 26.33
N ALA A 17 -14.32 -1.61 26.26
CA ALA A 17 -14.41 -2.90 26.92
C ALA A 17 -15.27 -2.79 28.16
N SER A 18 -16.48 -3.36 28.12
CA SER A 18 -17.47 -3.15 29.18
C SER A 18 -16.73 -3.29 30.50
N GLU A 19 -16.88 -2.33 31.40
CA GLU A 19 -16.33 -2.30 32.76
C GLU A 19 -16.81 -3.49 33.64
N CYS A 20 -17.19 -4.62 33.02
CA CYS A 20 -17.78 -5.81 33.61
C CYS A 20 -17.17 -7.15 33.12
N ALA A 21 -16.14 -7.16 32.26
CA ALA A 21 -15.40 -8.41 32.00
C ALA A 21 -14.54 -8.72 33.24
N GLY A 22 -15.00 -9.63 34.09
CA GLY A 22 -14.30 -10.00 35.31
C GLY A 22 -12.85 -10.43 35.04
N ASP A 23 -11.92 -10.07 35.93
CA ASP A 23 -10.47 -10.31 35.78
C ASP A 23 -10.12 -11.76 35.38
N ASP A 24 -10.96 -12.74 35.76
CA ASP A 24 -10.80 -14.15 35.42
C ASP A 24 -10.99 -14.46 33.93
N LEU A 25 -11.92 -13.80 33.23
CA LEU A 25 -12.11 -13.99 31.78
C LEU A 25 -10.88 -13.48 31.00
N VAL A 26 -10.37 -12.30 31.38
CA VAL A 26 -9.18 -11.71 30.75
C VAL A 26 -7.96 -12.61 30.96
N SER A 27 -7.81 -13.18 32.17
CA SER A 27 -6.77 -14.15 32.48
C SER A 27 -6.87 -15.42 31.60
N GLN A 28 -8.07 -16.00 31.49
CA GLN A 28 -8.30 -17.18 30.64
C GLN A 28 -8.02 -16.88 29.15
N LEU A 29 -8.46 -15.73 28.63
CA LEU A 29 -8.19 -15.32 27.24
C LEU A 29 -6.69 -15.24 26.96
N ARG A 30 -5.91 -14.62 27.86
CA ARG A 30 -4.45 -14.50 27.72
C ARG A 30 -3.76 -15.88 27.77
N ALA A 31 -4.13 -16.72 28.74
CA ALA A 31 -3.57 -18.06 28.85
C ALA A 31 -3.92 -18.95 27.64
N CYS A 32 -5.17 -18.90 27.19
CA CYS A 32 -5.64 -19.64 26.03
C CYS A 32 -4.89 -19.23 24.76
N ARG A 33 -4.67 -17.93 24.55
CA ARG A 33 -3.90 -17.41 23.41
C ARG A 33 -2.48 -17.99 23.34
N GLU A 34 -1.76 -18.00 24.46
CA GLU A 34 -0.38 -18.51 24.50
C GLU A 34 -0.31 -20.02 24.25
N GLU A 35 -1.27 -20.79 24.77
CA GLU A 35 -1.34 -22.23 24.48
C GLU A 35 -1.75 -22.52 23.04
N LEU A 36 -2.70 -21.77 22.48
CA LEU A 36 -3.07 -21.83 21.07
C LEU A 36 -1.86 -21.53 20.19
N LYS A 37 -1.05 -20.52 20.53
CA LYS A 37 0.16 -20.16 19.77
C LYS A 37 1.12 -21.34 19.65
N LYS A 38 1.38 -22.05 20.75
CA LYS A 38 2.23 -23.25 20.78
C LYS A 38 1.61 -24.38 19.97
N PHE A 39 0.34 -24.70 20.24
CA PHE A 39 -0.39 -25.77 19.57
C PHE A 39 -0.45 -25.58 18.05
N ILE A 40 -0.75 -24.37 17.59
CA ILE A 40 -0.85 -24.03 16.17
C ILE A 40 0.49 -24.22 15.47
N ASN A 41 1.59 -23.81 16.11
CA ASN A 41 2.93 -23.94 15.57
C ASN A 41 3.39 -25.41 15.51
N GLU A 42 3.02 -26.22 16.50
CA GLU A 42 3.33 -27.66 16.55
C GLU A 42 2.52 -28.46 15.52
N GLN A 43 1.21 -28.20 15.43
CA GLN A 43 0.30 -28.95 14.55
C GLN A 43 0.23 -28.40 13.13
N ASN A 44 0.82 -27.25 12.86
CA ASN A 44 0.74 -26.52 11.58
C ASN A 44 -0.71 -26.35 11.09
N CYS A 45 -1.63 -26.10 12.03
CA CYS A 45 -3.06 -26.07 11.78
C CYS A 45 -3.62 -24.66 11.57
N ALA A 46 -2.75 -23.65 11.41
CA ALA A 46 -3.18 -22.27 11.19
C ALA A 46 -4.21 -22.12 10.04
N PRO A 47 -4.01 -22.70 8.83
CA PRO A 47 -4.98 -22.53 7.74
C PRO A 47 -6.38 -23.04 8.06
N ILE A 48 -6.51 -24.17 8.77
CA ILE A 48 -7.82 -24.77 9.04
C ILE A 48 -8.58 -24.02 10.13
N LEU A 49 -7.88 -23.38 11.07
CA LEU A 49 -8.48 -22.52 12.10
C LEU A 49 -8.95 -21.19 11.52
N ILE A 50 -8.16 -20.58 10.62
CA ILE A 50 -8.58 -19.39 9.88
C ILE A 50 -9.83 -19.69 9.06
N ARG A 51 -9.84 -20.83 8.35
CA ARG A 51 -11.01 -21.27 7.58
C ARG A 51 -12.23 -21.52 8.47
N LEU A 52 -12.08 -22.15 9.64
CA LEU A 52 -13.20 -22.36 10.57
C LEU A 52 -13.87 -21.04 10.97
N ALA A 53 -13.08 -20.03 11.35
CA ALA A 53 -13.60 -18.73 11.75
C ALA A 53 -14.23 -17.95 10.60
N TRP A 54 -13.66 -18.05 9.39
CA TRP A 54 -14.24 -17.48 8.19
C TRP A 54 -15.62 -18.08 7.89
N HIS A 55 -15.73 -19.41 7.93
CA HIS A 55 -16.96 -20.11 7.63
C HIS A 55 -18.04 -19.89 8.69
N ASP A 56 -17.68 -19.81 9.98
CA ASP A 56 -18.60 -19.41 11.05
C ASP A 56 -19.18 -18.00 10.77
N SER A 57 -18.30 -17.06 10.41
CA SER A 57 -18.69 -15.68 10.09
C SER A 57 -19.48 -15.57 8.78
N GLY A 58 -19.30 -16.52 7.85
CA GLY A 58 -19.88 -16.50 6.51
C GLY A 58 -21.40 -16.58 6.46
N THR A 59 -22.04 -16.96 7.56
CA THR A 59 -23.50 -16.99 7.68
C THR A 59 -24.12 -15.60 7.91
N TYR A 60 -23.31 -14.56 8.19
CA TYR A 60 -23.78 -13.22 8.50
C TYR A 60 -24.61 -12.59 7.38
N ASP A 61 -25.78 -12.05 7.72
CA ASP A 61 -26.65 -11.32 6.81
C ASP A 61 -27.09 -9.98 7.42
N GLN A 62 -26.62 -8.88 6.85
CA GLN A 62 -26.92 -7.51 7.32
C GLN A 62 -28.43 -7.18 7.25
N ARG A 63 -29.20 -7.89 6.42
CA ARG A 63 -30.63 -7.67 6.24
C ARG A 63 -31.44 -8.16 7.43
N ILE A 64 -30.84 -8.98 8.30
CA ILE A 64 -31.45 -9.56 9.49
C ILE A 64 -30.85 -8.89 10.72
N SER A 65 -31.69 -8.40 11.63
CA SER A 65 -31.22 -7.74 12.86
C SER A 65 -31.18 -8.65 14.09
N GLU A 66 -31.97 -9.73 14.10
CA GLU A 66 -32.20 -10.55 15.28
C GLU A 66 -31.12 -11.62 15.48
N PHE A 67 -30.68 -11.80 16.73
CA PHE A 67 -29.85 -12.92 17.12
C PHE A 67 -30.74 -14.10 17.55
N PRO A 68 -30.42 -15.35 17.16
CA PRO A 68 -29.23 -15.80 16.41
C PRO A 68 -29.36 -15.78 14.88
N GLN A 69 -30.54 -15.46 14.33
CA GLN A 69 -30.89 -15.63 12.91
C GLN A 69 -30.04 -14.80 11.94
N ARG A 70 -29.46 -13.68 12.41
CA ARG A 70 -28.51 -12.85 11.66
C ARG A 70 -27.23 -13.59 11.29
N GLY A 71 -26.89 -14.69 11.96
CA GLY A 71 -25.66 -15.42 11.76
C GLY A 71 -24.41 -14.64 12.15
N GLY A 72 -23.29 -15.01 11.55
CA GLY A 72 -21.97 -14.43 11.82
C GLY A 72 -21.17 -15.23 12.85
N ALA A 73 -20.14 -14.60 13.42
CA ALA A 73 -19.21 -15.22 14.37
C ALA A 73 -19.87 -15.54 15.72
N ASN A 74 -20.80 -16.49 15.74
CA ASN A 74 -21.61 -16.89 16.88
C ASN A 74 -21.36 -18.35 17.30
N GLY A 75 -20.40 -19.03 16.65
CA GLY A 75 -20.01 -20.40 16.91
C GLY A 75 -21.02 -21.45 16.44
N ALA A 76 -22.04 -21.09 15.67
CA ALA A 76 -23.06 -22.03 15.19
C ALA A 76 -22.47 -23.14 14.31
N ILE A 77 -21.34 -22.89 13.64
CA ILE A 77 -20.67 -23.86 12.77
C ILE A 77 -20.32 -25.18 13.48
N ARG A 78 -20.21 -25.19 14.82
CA ARG A 78 -19.87 -26.37 15.60
C ARG A 78 -20.98 -27.43 15.64
N PHE A 79 -22.19 -27.06 15.27
CA PHE A 79 -23.34 -27.95 15.28
C PHE A 79 -23.57 -28.59 13.92
N GLU A 80 -24.18 -29.78 13.94
CA GLU A 80 -24.40 -30.62 12.75
C GLU A 80 -25.07 -29.86 11.58
N PRO A 81 -26.13 -29.04 11.77
CA PRO A 81 -26.80 -28.38 10.65
C PRO A 81 -25.90 -27.48 9.79
N GLU A 82 -24.87 -26.88 10.37
CA GLU A 82 -23.88 -26.08 9.62
C GLU A 82 -22.63 -26.91 9.30
N MET A 83 -22.15 -27.74 10.23
CA MET A 83 -20.93 -28.54 10.03
C MET A 83 -21.03 -29.51 8.85
N THR A 84 -22.21 -30.06 8.55
CA THR A 84 -22.41 -31.03 7.47
C THR A 84 -22.64 -30.40 6.10
N MET A 85 -22.69 -29.07 6.00
CA MET A 85 -22.73 -28.37 4.72
C MET A 85 -21.47 -28.65 3.90
N GLY A 86 -21.63 -28.84 2.58
CA GLY A 86 -20.51 -29.17 1.68
C GLY A 86 -19.34 -28.18 1.75
N ALA A 87 -19.64 -26.89 1.87
CA ALA A 87 -18.64 -25.83 2.04
C ALA A 87 -17.73 -26.03 3.27
N ASN A 88 -18.25 -26.67 4.32
CA ASN A 88 -17.60 -26.88 5.61
C ASN A 88 -16.84 -28.21 5.68
N ALA A 89 -16.71 -28.93 4.56
CA ALA A 89 -16.02 -30.21 4.49
C ALA A 89 -14.61 -30.17 5.12
N GLY A 90 -14.43 -31.01 6.13
CA GLY A 90 -13.19 -31.20 6.88
C GLY A 90 -12.94 -30.21 8.03
N LEU A 91 -13.86 -29.29 8.32
CA LEU A 91 -13.76 -28.34 9.44
C LEU A 91 -14.08 -28.99 10.81
N ASP A 92 -14.65 -30.20 10.83
CA ASP A 92 -14.84 -30.99 12.05
C ASP A 92 -13.50 -31.23 12.77
N LYS A 93 -12.41 -31.38 11.99
CA LYS A 93 -11.05 -31.50 12.52
C LYS A 93 -10.61 -30.25 13.29
N ALA A 94 -10.91 -29.06 12.77
CA ALA A 94 -10.59 -27.80 13.44
C ALA A 94 -11.40 -27.63 14.73
N LYS A 95 -12.69 -27.98 14.71
CA LYS A 95 -13.53 -28.01 15.91
C LYS A 95 -12.97 -28.95 16.98
N ARG A 96 -12.53 -30.16 16.59
CA ARG A 96 -11.92 -31.14 17.52
C ARG A 96 -10.64 -30.63 18.16
N TYR A 97 -9.84 -29.84 17.46
CA TYR A 97 -8.68 -29.17 18.06
C TYR A 97 -9.08 -28.20 19.17
N LEU A 98 -10.17 -27.47 18.99
CA LEU A 98 -10.65 -26.49 19.95
C LEU A 98 -11.41 -27.10 21.14
N ASP A 99 -11.90 -28.33 21.04
CA ASP A 99 -12.66 -29.01 22.13
C ASP A 99 -11.88 -29.06 23.46
N ALA A 100 -10.57 -29.28 23.42
CA ALA A 100 -9.74 -29.31 24.62
C ALA A 100 -9.62 -27.92 25.27
N PHE A 101 -9.49 -26.87 24.44
CA PHE A 101 -9.41 -25.48 24.91
C PHE A 101 -10.75 -25.01 25.47
N ALA A 102 -11.87 -25.35 24.82
CA ALA A 102 -13.21 -25.02 25.31
C ALA A 102 -13.50 -25.66 26.68
N LYS A 103 -13.05 -26.90 26.91
CA LYS A 103 -13.16 -27.56 28.21
C LYS A 103 -12.26 -26.94 29.28
N LYS A 104 -11.06 -26.49 28.89
CA LYS A 104 -10.05 -25.94 29.79
C LYS A 104 -10.34 -24.48 30.18
N TYR A 105 -10.94 -23.70 29.29
CA TYR A 105 -11.25 -22.29 29.47
C TYR A 105 -12.75 -22.03 29.34
N PRO A 106 -13.56 -22.49 30.31
CA PRO A 106 -15.01 -22.49 30.21
C PRO A 106 -15.66 -21.09 30.19
N LEU A 107 -14.92 -20.04 30.60
CA LEU A 107 -15.42 -18.67 30.52
C LEU A 107 -15.35 -18.08 29.11
N ILE A 108 -14.52 -18.64 28.23
CA ILE A 108 -14.42 -18.20 26.84
C ILE A 108 -15.56 -18.86 26.06
N SER A 109 -16.43 -18.04 25.46
CA SER A 109 -17.51 -18.56 24.63
C SER A 109 -16.95 -19.27 23.39
N TRP A 110 -17.71 -20.23 22.84
CA TRP A 110 -17.31 -20.89 21.58
C TRP A 110 -17.13 -19.90 20.42
N ALA A 111 -17.93 -18.85 20.39
CA ALA A 111 -17.82 -17.77 19.42
C ALA A 111 -16.46 -17.06 19.54
N ASP A 112 -16.05 -16.69 20.75
CA ASP A 112 -14.76 -16.03 20.97
C ASP A 112 -13.58 -16.98 20.80
N LEU A 113 -13.70 -18.25 21.20
CA LEU A 113 -12.62 -19.23 21.06
C LEU A 113 -12.25 -19.47 19.59
N ILE A 114 -13.25 -19.60 18.70
CA ILE A 114 -13.03 -19.78 17.26
C ILE A 114 -12.29 -18.57 16.68
N GLN A 115 -12.73 -17.36 17.02
CA GLN A 115 -12.12 -16.13 16.51
C GLN A 115 -10.73 -15.86 17.11
N LEU A 116 -10.52 -16.15 18.40
CA LEU A 116 -9.21 -16.10 19.07
C LEU A 116 -8.20 -17.05 18.40
N ALA A 117 -8.62 -18.29 18.11
CA ALA A 117 -7.77 -19.27 17.45
C ALA A 117 -7.36 -18.84 16.04
N SER A 118 -8.30 -18.25 15.28
CA SER A 118 -8.02 -17.68 13.95
C SER A 118 -7.07 -16.49 14.01
N ALA A 119 -7.32 -15.52 14.90
CA ALA A 119 -6.44 -14.36 15.09
C ALA A 119 -5.02 -14.78 15.49
N THR A 120 -4.90 -15.75 16.39
CA THR A 120 -3.61 -16.33 16.80
C THR A 120 -2.93 -17.06 15.64
N ALA A 121 -3.68 -17.77 14.79
CA ALA A 121 -3.15 -18.43 13.60
C ALA A 121 -2.57 -17.45 12.57
N VAL A 122 -3.21 -16.29 12.37
CA VAL A 122 -2.68 -15.23 11.51
C VAL A 122 -1.35 -14.70 12.06
N GLU A 123 -1.27 -14.46 13.37
CA GLU A 123 -0.03 -14.00 14.01
C GLU A 123 1.11 -15.04 13.88
N VAL A 124 0.83 -16.31 14.17
CA VAL A 124 1.83 -17.41 14.09
C VAL A 124 2.39 -17.58 12.68
N THR A 125 1.54 -17.37 11.65
CA THR A 125 1.96 -17.46 10.25
C THR A 125 2.72 -16.21 9.77
N GLY A 126 3.00 -15.25 10.66
CA GLY A 126 3.75 -14.05 10.37
C GLY A 126 2.92 -12.87 9.89
N GLY A 127 1.59 -12.98 9.98
CA GLY A 127 0.66 -11.89 9.77
C GLY A 127 0.65 -10.90 10.94
N PRO A 128 -0.15 -9.82 10.82
CA PRO A 128 -0.25 -8.80 11.86
C PRO A 128 -0.89 -9.35 13.14
N VAL A 129 -0.57 -8.72 14.27
CA VAL A 129 -1.36 -8.90 15.49
C VAL A 129 -2.72 -8.24 15.28
N ILE A 130 -3.78 -8.99 15.58
CA ILE A 130 -5.16 -8.55 15.38
C ILE A 130 -5.75 -8.09 16.71
N ASP A 131 -6.17 -6.83 16.77
CA ASP A 131 -6.89 -6.29 17.93
C ASP A 131 -8.32 -6.81 17.94
N MET A 132 -8.58 -7.76 18.84
CA MET A 132 -9.85 -8.44 18.98
C MET A 132 -10.62 -7.90 20.18
N VAL A 133 -11.92 -7.65 19.98
CA VAL A 133 -12.89 -7.45 21.06
C VAL A 133 -13.51 -8.80 21.41
N TYR A 134 -13.61 -9.13 22.70
CA TYR A 134 -14.17 -10.38 23.22
C TYR A 134 -15.44 -10.12 24.05
N GLY A 135 -16.22 -11.16 24.31
CA GLY A 135 -17.54 -11.10 24.93
C GLY A 135 -18.68 -11.51 23.99
N ARG A 136 -18.39 -12.23 22.89
CA ARG A 136 -19.40 -12.68 21.94
C ARG A 136 -20.30 -13.72 22.58
N VAL A 137 -21.60 -13.56 22.39
CA VAL A 137 -22.60 -14.57 22.76
C VAL A 137 -22.54 -15.71 21.75
N ALA A 138 -22.27 -16.92 22.24
CA ALA A 138 -22.36 -18.13 21.42
C ALA A 138 -23.79 -18.63 21.39
N VAL A 139 -24.22 -19.17 20.24
CA VAL A 139 -25.51 -19.86 20.14
C VAL A 139 -25.58 -21.06 21.09
N ALA A 140 -26.75 -21.49 21.55
CA ALA A 140 -26.87 -22.51 22.58
C ALA A 140 -26.99 -23.94 22.02
N GLY A 141 -27.62 -24.10 20.85
CA GLY A 141 -27.87 -25.42 20.27
C GLY A 141 -28.03 -25.42 18.74
N PRO A 142 -28.22 -26.61 18.14
CA PRO A 142 -28.40 -26.76 16.68
C PRO A 142 -29.64 -26.04 16.14
N GLN A 143 -30.66 -25.80 16.97
CA GLN A 143 -31.86 -25.04 16.60
C GLN A 143 -31.58 -23.55 16.33
N ASP A 144 -30.44 -23.05 16.83
CA ASP A 144 -30.02 -21.66 16.67
C ASP A 144 -29.13 -21.48 15.41
N CYS A 145 -28.84 -22.56 14.69
CA CYS A 145 -28.15 -22.51 13.41
C CYS A 145 -28.99 -21.78 12.37
N VAL A 146 -28.32 -21.04 11.50
CA VAL A 146 -28.99 -20.22 10.51
C VAL A 146 -29.66 -21.12 9.46
N GLY A 147 -30.95 -20.90 9.18
CA GLY A 147 -31.74 -21.66 8.21
C GLY A 147 -31.33 -21.41 6.75
N ALA A 148 -31.98 -22.11 5.80
CA ALA A 148 -31.70 -21.93 4.37
C ALA A 148 -32.26 -20.61 3.78
N THR A 149 -33.31 -20.05 4.39
CA THR A 149 -34.03 -18.85 3.88
C THR A 149 -33.25 -17.55 4.06
N SER A 150 -32.45 -17.41 5.12
CA SER A 150 -31.49 -16.31 5.30
C SER A 150 -30.25 -16.42 4.41
N ARG A 151 -30.18 -17.46 3.57
CA ARG A 151 -29.13 -17.69 2.58
C ARG A 151 -29.68 -17.65 1.15
N GLU A 152 -30.70 -16.83 0.90
CA GLU A 152 -31.32 -16.68 -0.42
C GLU A 152 -30.26 -16.47 -1.51
N GLY A 153 -30.20 -17.38 -2.49
CA GLY A 153 -29.17 -17.41 -3.54
C GLY A 153 -27.80 -17.97 -3.15
N PHE A 154 -27.57 -18.39 -1.90
CA PHE A 154 -26.27 -18.87 -1.41
C PHE A 154 -26.35 -20.12 -0.51
N GLY A 155 -27.55 -20.70 -0.36
CA GLY A 155 -27.80 -21.82 0.56
C GLY A 155 -26.95 -23.06 0.30
N GLY A 156 -26.60 -23.34 -0.97
CA GLY A 156 -25.78 -24.50 -1.35
C GLY A 156 -24.32 -24.43 -0.89
N ASN A 157 -23.79 -23.24 -0.63
CA ASN A 157 -22.39 -23.02 -0.24
C ASN A 157 -22.27 -22.34 1.14
N ALA A 158 -23.22 -22.63 2.05
CA ALA A 158 -23.27 -22.07 3.41
C ALA A 158 -23.30 -20.53 3.47
N GLY A 159 -23.64 -19.85 2.38
CA GLY A 159 -23.60 -18.39 2.33
C GLY A 159 -22.25 -17.77 1.93
N LEU A 160 -21.29 -18.58 1.50
CA LEU A 160 -19.94 -18.17 1.11
C LEU A 160 -19.82 -17.95 -0.41
N PRO A 161 -18.80 -17.21 -0.89
CA PRO A 161 -18.60 -17.05 -2.32
C PRO A 161 -18.15 -18.37 -2.97
N ASP A 162 -18.81 -18.73 -4.06
CA ASP A 162 -18.35 -19.79 -4.96
C ASP A 162 -17.07 -19.37 -5.70
N ALA A 163 -16.12 -20.30 -5.84
CA ALA A 163 -14.87 -20.07 -6.55
C ALA A 163 -15.02 -20.13 -8.09
N LEU A 164 -16.02 -20.87 -8.59
CA LEU A 164 -16.22 -21.12 -10.01
C LEU A 164 -17.71 -20.98 -10.39
N PRO A 165 -18.01 -20.55 -11.64
CA PRO A 165 -19.38 -20.57 -12.14
C PRO A 165 -19.88 -22.02 -12.39
N PRO A 166 -21.22 -22.25 -12.41
CA PRO A 166 -22.28 -21.27 -12.20
C PRO A 166 -22.38 -20.81 -10.75
N PHE A 167 -22.51 -19.51 -10.54
CA PHE A 167 -22.60 -18.91 -9.21
C PHE A 167 -23.99 -19.15 -8.63
N GLY A 168 -24.07 -19.60 -7.37
CA GLY A 168 -25.34 -19.96 -6.72
C GLY A 168 -26.33 -18.80 -6.67
N CYS A 169 -25.82 -17.56 -6.70
CA CYS A 169 -26.63 -16.34 -6.65
C CYS A 169 -27.17 -15.89 -8.01
N GLY A 170 -26.88 -16.63 -9.08
CA GLY A 170 -27.32 -16.30 -10.44
C GLY A 170 -26.53 -15.17 -11.11
N ALA A 171 -25.43 -14.71 -10.50
CA ALA A 171 -24.55 -13.70 -11.11
C ALA A 171 -23.97 -14.21 -12.45
N ALA A 172 -23.87 -13.31 -13.43
CA ALA A 172 -23.28 -13.62 -14.73
C ALA A 172 -21.75 -13.44 -14.73
N THR A 173 -21.23 -12.61 -13.83
CA THR A 173 -19.81 -12.30 -13.73
C THR A 173 -19.25 -12.54 -12.32
N PRO A 174 -17.95 -12.82 -12.17
CA PRO A 174 -17.36 -13.02 -10.85
C PRO A 174 -17.38 -11.75 -9.98
N ALA A 175 -17.26 -10.56 -10.57
CA ALA A 175 -17.34 -9.30 -9.84
C ALA A 175 -18.75 -9.04 -9.28
N GLU A 176 -19.78 -9.33 -10.08
CA GLU A 176 -21.18 -9.27 -9.63
C GLU A 176 -21.43 -10.28 -8.50
N HIS A 177 -20.92 -11.51 -8.64
CA HIS A 177 -21.00 -12.53 -7.59
C HIS A 177 -20.39 -12.06 -6.27
N LEU A 178 -19.17 -11.50 -6.30
CA LEU A 178 -18.51 -10.93 -5.12
C LEU A 178 -19.35 -9.83 -4.47
N ARG A 179 -19.92 -8.91 -5.25
CA ARG A 179 -20.80 -7.85 -4.71
C ARG A 179 -22.12 -8.40 -4.18
N ASN A 180 -22.68 -9.45 -4.78
CA ASN A 180 -23.89 -10.10 -4.26
C ASN A 180 -23.63 -10.73 -2.88
N VAL A 181 -22.49 -11.41 -2.69
CA VAL A 181 -22.11 -12.00 -1.40
C VAL A 181 -21.75 -10.92 -0.39
N PHE A 182 -20.80 -10.06 -0.73
CA PHE A 182 -20.16 -9.19 0.25
C PHE A 182 -20.90 -7.87 0.44
N THR A 183 -21.37 -7.24 -0.63
CA THR A 183 -22.10 -5.98 -0.51
C THR A 183 -23.55 -6.19 -0.12
N LYS A 184 -24.30 -7.02 -0.86
CA LYS A 184 -25.76 -7.16 -0.60
C LYS A 184 -26.06 -7.95 0.66
N LYS A 185 -25.32 -9.01 0.95
CA LYS A 185 -25.54 -9.83 2.16
C LYS A 185 -24.70 -9.36 3.35
N MET A 186 -23.39 -9.12 3.20
CA MET A 186 -22.53 -8.79 4.36
C MET A 186 -22.38 -7.29 4.64
N GLY A 187 -22.77 -6.41 3.73
CA GLY A 187 -22.69 -4.96 3.91
C GLY A 187 -21.33 -4.35 3.62
N PHE A 188 -20.47 -5.07 2.90
CA PHE A 188 -19.13 -4.58 2.55
C PHE A 188 -19.12 -3.73 1.29
N ASN A 189 -18.29 -2.68 1.30
CA ASN A 189 -17.97 -1.91 0.10
C ASN A 189 -16.87 -2.58 -0.74
N ASP A 190 -16.64 -2.09 -1.96
CA ASP A 190 -15.62 -2.63 -2.88
C ASP A 190 -14.20 -2.62 -2.27
N GLN A 191 -13.85 -1.63 -1.44
CA GLN A 191 -12.55 -1.59 -0.76
C GLN A 191 -12.40 -2.75 0.23
N GLU A 192 -13.47 -3.05 0.96
CA GLU A 192 -13.51 -4.13 1.94
C GLU A 192 -13.49 -5.49 1.26
N ILE A 193 -14.18 -5.64 0.13
CA ILE A 193 -14.12 -6.83 -0.73
C ILE A 193 -12.68 -7.12 -1.13
N VAL A 194 -11.96 -6.14 -1.71
CA VAL A 194 -10.56 -6.31 -2.11
C VAL A 194 -9.68 -6.70 -0.91
N ALA A 195 -9.87 -6.05 0.24
CA ALA A 195 -9.11 -6.36 1.45
C ALA A 195 -9.40 -7.77 2.03
N LEU A 196 -10.56 -8.34 1.70
CA LEU A 196 -11.00 -9.67 2.11
C LEU A 196 -10.50 -10.76 1.18
N SER A 197 -10.48 -10.50 -0.14
CA SER A 197 -10.21 -11.52 -1.13
C SER A 197 -8.81 -12.14 -1.00
N GLY A 198 -7.80 -11.44 -0.49
CA GLY A 198 -6.48 -12.04 -0.23
C GLY A 198 -6.39 -12.99 0.99
N ALA A 199 -7.51 -13.31 1.65
CA ALA A 199 -7.51 -14.11 2.89
C ALA A 199 -7.21 -15.61 2.69
N HIS A 200 -7.36 -16.13 1.47
CA HIS A 200 -7.12 -17.54 1.16
C HIS A 200 -5.65 -17.86 0.80
N THR A 201 -4.74 -16.89 0.94
CA THR A 201 -3.30 -17.05 0.67
C THR A 201 -2.58 -17.94 1.68
N VAL A 202 -3.19 -18.15 2.85
CA VAL A 202 -2.73 -19.07 3.89
C VAL A 202 -3.51 -20.37 3.77
N GLY A 203 -2.85 -21.41 3.26
CA GLY A 203 -3.43 -22.73 3.07
C GLY A 203 -3.43 -23.21 1.64
N ARG A 204 -4.18 -24.29 1.43
CA ARG A 204 -4.28 -24.99 0.15
C ARG A 204 -5.64 -25.67 0.00
N ALA A 205 -6.13 -25.71 -1.23
CA ALA A 205 -7.34 -26.44 -1.57
C ALA A 205 -7.01 -27.89 -1.94
N PHE A 206 -7.93 -28.80 -1.68
CA PHE A 206 -7.81 -30.22 -2.07
C PHE A 206 -8.95 -30.56 -3.03
N LYS A 207 -8.65 -31.37 -4.04
CA LYS A 207 -9.63 -31.88 -5.01
C LYS A 207 -10.81 -32.54 -4.31
N GLU A 208 -10.54 -33.39 -3.32
CA GLU A 208 -11.53 -34.18 -2.59
C GLU A 208 -12.43 -33.34 -1.67
N ARG A 209 -12.02 -32.11 -1.35
CA ARG A 209 -12.81 -31.20 -0.48
C ARG A 209 -13.55 -30.13 -1.28
N SER A 210 -12.85 -29.52 -2.22
CA SER A 210 -13.32 -28.31 -2.91
C SER A 210 -13.77 -28.57 -4.34
N GLY A 211 -13.28 -29.63 -4.99
CA GLY A 211 -13.42 -29.83 -6.43
C GLY A 211 -12.74 -28.76 -7.30
N ALA A 212 -12.13 -27.74 -6.70
CA ALA A 212 -11.67 -26.52 -7.38
C ALA A 212 -10.21 -26.62 -7.88
N CYS A 213 -9.55 -27.76 -7.68
CA CYS A 213 -8.20 -28.00 -8.17
C CYS A 213 -8.00 -29.47 -8.54
N PRO A 214 -7.06 -29.78 -9.46
CA PRO A 214 -6.78 -31.16 -9.84
C PRO A 214 -5.95 -31.93 -8.79
N PHE A 215 -5.37 -31.22 -7.81
CA PHE A 215 -4.44 -31.77 -6.82
C PHE A 215 -5.16 -32.31 -5.57
N GLY A 216 -4.85 -33.56 -5.22
CA GLY A 216 -5.50 -34.31 -4.15
C GLY A 216 -4.60 -34.55 -2.93
N TYR A 217 -4.95 -35.53 -2.10
CA TYR A 217 -4.14 -35.89 -0.93
C TYR A 217 -2.85 -36.65 -1.27
N GLY A 218 -1.80 -36.40 -0.48
CA GLY A 218 -0.53 -37.12 -0.57
C GLY A 218 0.38 -36.64 -1.70
N ASP A 219 1.66 -37.05 -1.63
CA ASP A 219 2.71 -36.57 -2.55
C ASP A 219 2.46 -36.90 -4.02
N ALA A 220 1.84 -38.05 -4.30
CA ALA A 220 1.54 -38.48 -5.66
C ALA A 220 0.51 -37.57 -6.37
N SER A 221 -0.34 -36.90 -5.60
CA SER A 221 -1.40 -36.00 -6.10
C SER A 221 -1.14 -34.54 -5.72
N ALA A 222 0.04 -34.22 -5.19
CA ALA A 222 0.42 -32.89 -4.74
C ALA A 222 0.85 -31.99 -5.91
N SER A 223 0.59 -30.69 -5.76
CA SER A 223 1.26 -29.70 -6.60
C SER A 223 2.75 -29.66 -6.27
N LYS A 224 3.56 -29.08 -7.16
CA LYS A 224 5.00 -28.95 -6.94
C LYS A 224 5.39 -28.20 -5.65
N HIS A 225 4.45 -27.43 -5.08
CA HIS A 225 4.64 -26.59 -3.87
C HIS A 225 4.08 -27.21 -2.59
N THR A 226 3.43 -28.37 -2.67
CA THR A 226 2.71 -28.99 -1.53
C THR A 226 3.16 -30.39 -1.19
N LYS A 227 4.29 -30.83 -1.74
CA LYS A 227 4.93 -32.10 -1.39
C LYS A 227 5.49 -32.06 0.04
N SER A 228 5.61 -33.22 0.67
CA SER A 228 6.18 -33.41 2.01
C SER A 228 7.62 -32.90 2.14
N THR A 229 8.36 -32.87 1.03
CA THR A 229 9.73 -32.37 0.94
C THR A 229 9.83 -30.84 0.84
N CYS A 230 8.71 -30.13 0.68
CA CYS A 230 8.70 -28.69 0.52
C CYS A 230 8.86 -27.97 1.86
N THR A 231 9.77 -26.98 1.88
CA THR A 231 9.91 -26.03 2.97
C THR A 231 8.94 -24.87 2.75
N VAL A 232 7.93 -24.76 3.62
CA VAL A 232 6.77 -23.87 3.39
C VAL A 232 6.43 -22.99 4.60
N ARG A 233 7.09 -23.24 5.74
CA ARG A 233 6.97 -22.44 6.97
C ARG A 233 7.91 -21.24 6.92
N LYS A 234 7.53 -20.17 7.63
CA LYS A 234 8.31 -18.92 7.76
C LYS A 234 9.73 -19.12 8.31
N ASP A 235 9.92 -20.14 9.15
CA ASP A 235 11.20 -20.48 9.79
C ASP A 235 12.09 -21.41 8.94
N ASN A 236 11.76 -21.62 7.66
CA ASN A 236 12.44 -22.55 6.75
C ASN A 236 12.45 -24.01 7.24
N ALA A 237 11.55 -24.39 8.16
CA ALA A 237 11.34 -25.80 8.51
C ALA A 237 10.42 -26.50 7.49
N ALA A 238 10.61 -27.81 7.32
CA ALA A 238 9.69 -28.65 6.55
C ALA A 238 8.28 -28.57 7.17
N GLY A 239 7.26 -28.36 6.36
CA GLY A 239 5.88 -28.32 6.86
C GLY A 239 5.44 -29.70 7.32
N VAL A 240 5.08 -29.87 8.61
CA VAL A 240 4.64 -31.17 9.19
C VAL A 240 3.22 -31.58 8.74
N GLY A 241 2.65 -30.85 7.77
CA GLY A 241 1.28 -31.06 7.27
C GLY A 241 1.16 -32.20 6.25
N MET A 242 -0.10 -32.59 5.99
CA MET A 242 -0.49 -33.78 5.22
C MET A 242 0.05 -33.98 3.78
N ALA A 243 0.90 -33.18 3.16
CA ALA A 243 1.15 -33.26 1.69
C ALA A 243 -0.13 -33.23 0.79
N GLY A 244 0.02 -32.72 -0.43
CA GLY A 244 -1.11 -32.63 -1.36
C GLY A 244 -1.84 -31.30 -1.37
N GLY A 245 -2.76 -31.14 -2.32
CA GLY A 245 -3.52 -29.92 -2.57
C GLY A 245 -2.79 -28.86 -3.39
N CYS A 246 -3.47 -27.76 -3.68
CA CYS A 246 -2.98 -26.64 -4.46
C CYS A 246 -3.02 -25.35 -3.61
N PRO A 247 -1.90 -24.65 -3.43
CA PRO A 247 -1.88 -23.42 -2.69
C PRO A 247 -2.03 -22.19 -3.60
N TRP A 248 -2.29 -21.05 -2.99
CA TRP A 248 -2.29 -19.75 -3.68
C TRP A 248 -0.89 -19.15 -3.83
N THR A 249 -0.01 -19.44 -2.88
CA THR A 249 1.39 -19.00 -2.88
C THR A 249 2.31 -20.18 -2.61
N LYS A 250 3.60 -20.05 -2.95
CA LYS A 250 4.58 -21.11 -2.67
C LYS A 250 4.74 -21.37 -1.16
N ASN A 251 4.65 -20.30 -0.37
CA ASN A 251 4.83 -20.32 1.09
C ASN A 251 3.47 -20.35 1.80
N TRP A 252 2.66 -21.36 1.53
CA TRP A 252 1.26 -21.42 1.94
C TRP A 252 1.01 -21.62 3.45
N LEU A 253 2.04 -21.81 4.27
CA LEU A 253 1.96 -21.73 5.73
C LEU A 253 2.44 -20.38 6.28
N THR A 254 2.70 -19.41 5.41
CA THR A 254 3.12 -18.06 5.76
C THR A 254 2.08 -17.09 5.28
N PHE A 255 1.74 -16.13 6.12
CA PHE A 255 0.91 -15.00 5.71
C PHE A 255 1.68 -14.16 4.70
N ASP A 256 1.18 -14.12 3.47
CA ASP A 256 1.87 -13.48 2.35
C ASP A 256 0.93 -12.54 1.58
N ASN A 257 1.23 -11.25 1.62
CA ASN A 257 0.52 -10.21 0.87
C ASN A 257 1.00 -10.09 -0.58
N SER A 258 1.98 -10.89 -1.02
CA SER A 258 2.43 -10.92 -2.42
C SER A 258 1.30 -11.24 -3.39
N TYR A 259 0.19 -11.84 -2.94
CA TYR A 259 -1.05 -11.95 -3.70
C TYR A 259 -1.47 -10.63 -4.36
N PHE A 260 -1.33 -9.49 -3.69
CA PHE A 260 -1.75 -8.19 -4.22
C PHE A 260 -0.71 -7.56 -5.18
N SER A 261 0.54 -8.04 -5.20
CA SER A 261 1.63 -7.40 -5.96
C SER A 261 2.26 -8.30 -7.01
N ARG A 262 2.15 -9.62 -6.85
CA ARG A 262 2.74 -10.66 -7.70
C ARG A 262 1.69 -11.65 -8.22
N TYR A 263 0.45 -11.20 -8.36
CA TYR A 263 -0.65 -12.02 -8.86
C TYR A 263 -0.36 -12.68 -10.22
N LYS A 264 0.39 -12.00 -11.09
CA LYS A 264 0.83 -12.54 -12.39
C LYS A 264 1.72 -13.78 -12.25
N ASP A 265 2.48 -13.90 -11.18
CA ASP A 265 3.31 -15.09 -10.91
C ASP A 265 2.42 -16.30 -10.59
N ALA A 266 1.27 -16.07 -9.93
CA ALA A 266 0.28 -17.11 -9.67
C ALA A 266 -0.48 -17.49 -10.95
N MET A 267 -0.84 -16.53 -11.80
CA MET A 267 -1.46 -16.78 -13.11
C MET A 267 -0.57 -17.60 -14.06
N ALA A 268 0.75 -17.45 -13.95
CA ALA A 268 1.71 -18.14 -14.81
C ALA A 268 2.09 -19.56 -14.34
N ASP A 269 1.67 -19.97 -13.14
CA ASP A 269 2.03 -21.26 -12.56
C ASP A 269 0.78 -22.13 -12.31
N ASP A 270 0.55 -23.13 -13.17
CA ASP A 270 -0.57 -24.08 -13.06
C ASP A 270 -0.60 -24.89 -11.73
N ASN A 271 0.44 -24.78 -10.90
CA ASN A 271 0.51 -25.39 -9.57
C ASN A 271 0.08 -24.44 -8.45
N LEU A 272 -0.34 -23.23 -8.79
CA LEU A 272 -0.94 -22.25 -7.90
C LEU A 272 -2.41 -22.04 -8.28
N LEU A 273 -3.23 -21.77 -7.28
CA LEU A 273 -4.64 -21.45 -7.50
C LEU A 273 -4.78 -20.03 -8.03
N TRP A 274 -5.65 -19.87 -9.02
CA TRP A 274 -6.12 -18.58 -9.52
C TRP A 274 -7.56 -18.74 -10.01
N PHE A 275 -8.53 -18.08 -9.36
CA PHE A 275 -9.94 -18.20 -9.74
C PHE A 275 -10.46 -16.95 -10.47
N PRO A 276 -11.57 -17.06 -11.22
CA PRO A 276 -12.20 -15.91 -11.86
C PRO A 276 -12.61 -14.79 -10.88
N THR A 277 -12.92 -15.14 -9.62
CA THR A 277 -13.18 -14.16 -8.56
C THR A 277 -11.95 -13.35 -8.18
N ASP A 278 -10.76 -13.92 -8.30
CA ASP A 278 -9.50 -13.22 -8.07
C ASP A 278 -9.16 -12.32 -9.24
N GLU A 279 -9.34 -12.83 -10.46
CA GLU A 279 -9.21 -12.05 -11.69
C GLU A 279 -10.13 -10.83 -11.72
N ALA A 280 -11.34 -10.94 -11.15
CA ALA A 280 -12.26 -9.82 -11.03
C ALA A 280 -11.69 -8.64 -10.23
N LEU A 281 -10.80 -8.87 -9.25
CA LEU A 281 -10.14 -7.78 -8.52
C LEU A 281 -9.23 -6.93 -9.41
N HIS A 282 -8.79 -7.50 -10.53
CA HIS A 282 -7.84 -6.90 -11.46
C HIS A 282 -8.50 -6.36 -12.73
N THR A 283 -9.68 -6.87 -13.07
CA THR A 283 -10.36 -6.60 -14.34
C THR A 283 -11.62 -5.76 -14.18
N ASP A 284 -12.30 -5.83 -13.04
CA ASP A 284 -13.45 -4.97 -12.75
C ASP A 284 -12.97 -3.56 -12.38
N PRO A 285 -13.45 -2.49 -13.05
CA PRO A 285 -12.98 -1.13 -12.79
C PRO A 285 -13.17 -0.63 -11.35
N GLY A 286 -14.26 -1.05 -10.67
CA GLY A 286 -14.57 -0.63 -9.30
C GLY A 286 -13.66 -1.31 -8.28
N LEU A 287 -13.47 -2.62 -8.41
CA LEU A 287 -12.55 -3.39 -7.56
C LEU A 287 -11.09 -3.04 -7.86
N PHE A 288 -10.74 -2.90 -9.14
CA PHE A 288 -9.37 -2.55 -9.58
C PHE A 288 -8.94 -1.17 -9.08
N ARG A 289 -9.82 -0.16 -9.08
CA ARG A 289 -9.50 1.16 -8.52
C ARG A 289 -9.07 1.07 -7.04
N MET A 290 -9.71 0.19 -6.27
CA MET A 290 -9.38 -0.02 -4.85
C MET A 290 -8.13 -0.90 -4.69
N PHE A 291 -7.94 -1.87 -5.58
CA PHE A 291 -6.74 -2.69 -5.66
C PHE A 291 -5.49 -1.87 -6.00
N GLY A 292 -5.59 -0.98 -7.00
CA GLY A 292 -4.56 -0.03 -7.41
C GLY A 292 -4.20 0.98 -6.31
N GLY A 293 -5.06 1.17 -5.31
CA GLY A 293 -4.76 1.95 -4.10
C GLY A 293 -3.69 1.32 -3.18
N LEU A 294 -3.35 0.04 -3.38
CA LEU A 294 -2.21 -0.62 -2.75
C LEU A 294 -0.93 -0.57 -3.61
N SER A 295 -1.00 0.00 -4.81
CA SER A 295 0.15 0.25 -5.69
C SER A 295 0.73 1.66 -5.46
N GLY A 296 1.99 1.86 -5.83
CA GLY A 296 2.86 2.93 -5.32
C GLY A 296 2.42 4.39 -5.49
N HIS A 297 1.36 4.69 -6.25
CA HIS A 297 0.83 6.06 -6.38
C HIS A 297 0.22 6.59 -5.06
N ARG A 298 -0.34 5.73 -4.19
CA ARG A 298 -0.81 6.14 -2.84
C ARG A 298 0.25 6.03 -1.75
N LEU A 299 1.38 5.35 -1.97
CA LEU A 299 2.53 5.37 -1.04
C LEU A 299 3.12 6.78 -0.88
N ALA A 300 2.93 7.64 -1.90
CA ALA A 300 3.32 9.05 -1.85
C ALA A 300 2.39 9.92 -0.97
N GLN A 301 1.18 9.46 -0.65
CA GLN A 301 0.21 10.20 0.16
C GLN A 301 0.46 9.96 1.66
N ASP A 302 1.50 10.61 2.18
CA ASP A 302 1.85 10.65 3.61
C ASP A 302 0.93 11.60 4.40
N TRP A 303 0.08 11.04 5.26
CA TRP A 303 -0.77 11.75 6.24
C TRP A 303 -0.26 11.63 7.68
N GLY A 304 0.97 11.12 7.87
CA GLY A 304 1.57 10.93 9.18
C GLY A 304 2.00 12.22 9.88
N MET A 305 2.49 12.09 11.12
CA MET A 305 2.89 13.23 11.97
C MET A 305 3.93 14.16 11.30
N ARG A 306 4.79 13.63 10.42
CA ARG A 306 5.80 14.42 9.67
C ARG A 306 5.16 15.35 8.63
N ALA A 307 4.08 14.90 7.98
CA ALA A 307 3.30 15.74 7.08
C ALA A 307 2.61 16.87 7.85
N ILE A 308 2.02 16.57 9.01
CA ILE A 308 1.40 17.56 9.89
C ILE A 308 2.43 18.61 10.36
N LYS A 309 3.62 18.18 10.81
CA LYS A 309 4.72 19.08 11.18
C LYS A 309 5.10 20.02 10.02
N SER A 310 5.11 19.51 8.79
CA SER A 310 5.43 20.33 7.60
C SER A 310 4.39 21.43 7.39
N VAL A 311 3.09 21.10 7.50
CA VAL A 311 2.01 22.09 7.41
C VAL A 311 2.14 23.16 8.50
N LEU A 312 2.44 22.75 9.74
CA LEU A 312 2.59 23.68 10.86
C LEU A 312 3.80 24.62 10.71
N VAL A 313 4.92 24.11 10.19
CA VAL A 313 6.11 24.94 9.92
C VAL A 313 5.80 25.98 8.83
N VAL A 314 5.09 25.59 7.77
CA VAL A 314 4.67 26.52 6.71
C VAL A 314 3.68 27.57 7.26
N ALA A 315 2.72 27.14 8.09
CA ALA A 315 1.77 28.03 8.73
C ALA A 315 2.46 29.04 9.67
N GLY A 316 3.46 28.60 10.43
CA GLY A 316 4.23 29.45 11.34
C GLY A 316 5.11 30.50 10.63
N GLY A 317 5.45 30.29 9.36
CA GLY A 317 6.18 31.25 8.53
C GLY A 317 5.28 32.14 7.66
N ALA A 318 3.96 31.99 7.76
CA ALA A 318 3.01 32.73 6.93
C ALA A 318 2.84 34.19 7.38
N ASP A 319 2.42 35.03 6.44
CA ASP A 319 2.07 36.42 6.70
C ASP A 319 0.98 36.55 7.79
N ALA A 320 1.29 37.35 8.82
CA ALA A 320 0.42 37.62 9.95
C ALA A 320 -0.83 38.46 9.61
N THR A 321 -0.92 38.99 8.39
CA THR A 321 -2.10 39.75 7.92
C THR A 321 -3.31 38.87 7.57
N LEU A 322 -3.09 37.57 7.33
CA LEU A 322 -4.16 36.62 7.03
C LEU A 322 -4.80 36.08 8.30
N SER A 323 -6.08 35.71 8.22
CA SER A 323 -6.74 35.01 9.33
C SER A 323 -6.09 33.64 9.56
N GLU A 324 -6.12 33.15 10.81
CA GLU A 324 -5.52 31.85 11.15
C GLU A 324 -6.10 30.71 10.30
N GLN A 325 -7.40 30.75 10.00
CA GLN A 325 -8.06 29.79 9.11
C GLN A 325 -7.57 29.90 7.66
N ALA A 326 -7.36 31.12 7.15
CA ALA A 326 -6.81 31.36 5.82
C ALA A 326 -5.36 30.85 5.71
N VAL A 327 -4.55 31.08 6.75
CA VAL A 327 -3.18 30.55 6.85
C VAL A 327 -3.19 29.03 6.85
N LEU A 328 -4.01 28.41 7.70
CA LEU A 328 -4.09 26.96 7.81
C LEU A 328 -4.56 26.29 6.50
N MET A 329 -5.60 26.83 5.89
CA MET A 329 -6.13 26.35 4.61
C MET A 329 -5.04 26.41 3.53
N ARG A 330 -4.37 27.57 3.39
CA ARG A 330 -3.29 27.76 2.41
C ARG A 330 -2.14 26.78 2.64
N SER A 331 -1.66 26.66 3.88
CA SER A 331 -0.56 25.75 4.23
C SER A 331 -0.92 24.29 3.96
N LEU A 332 -2.16 23.88 4.28
CA LEU A 332 -2.64 22.52 4.05
C LEU A 332 -2.75 22.21 2.54
N ARG A 333 -3.28 23.16 1.76
CA ARG A 333 -3.38 23.04 0.30
C ARG A 333 -1.99 22.93 -0.32
N ASP A 334 -1.16 23.94 -0.10
CA ASP A 334 0.09 24.12 -0.85
C ASP A 334 1.10 23.00 -0.52
N THR A 335 1.07 22.43 0.70
CA THR A 335 1.92 21.29 1.09
C THR A 335 1.50 19.96 0.43
N ASN A 336 0.24 19.83 0.00
CA ASN A 336 -0.31 18.56 -0.50
C ASN A 336 -0.55 18.54 -2.01
N VAL A 337 -0.82 19.69 -2.64
CA VAL A 337 -1.06 19.77 -4.10
C VAL A 337 0.14 19.31 -4.92
N ALA A 338 1.37 19.43 -4.40
CA ALA A 338 2.56 18.91 -5.09
C ALA A 338 2.61 17.37 -5.19
N LYS A 339 1.84 16.67 -4.33
CA LYS A 339 1.81 15.20 -4.22
C LYS A 339 0.59 14.57 -4.90
N ILE A 340 -0.51 15.32 -5.00
CA ILE A 340 -1.82 14.85 -5.44
C ILE A 340 -2.06 15.30 -6.88
N GLU A 341 -2.45 14.37 -7.74
CA GLU A 341 -2.64 14.62 -9.18
C GLU A 341 -3.96 14.01 -9.69
N GLY A 342 -4.34 14.37 -10.92
CA GLY A 342 -5.52 13.83 -11.59
C GLY A 342 -6.84 14.09 -10.85
N ASP A 343 -7.73 13.09 -10.84
CA ASP A 343 -9.04 13.20 -10.19
C ASP A 343 -8.95 13.29 -8.67
N ASP A 344 -7.90 12.74 -8.05
CA ASP A 344 -7.69 12.86 -6.60
C ASP A 344 -7.48 14.32 -6.18
N LEU A 345 -6.88 15.13 -7.05
CA LEU A 345 -6.72 16.57 -6.80
C LEU A 345 -8.07 17.29 -6.74
N LYS A 346 -9.02 16.92 -7.60
CA LYS A 346 -10.38 17.48 -7.60
C LYS A 346 -11.12 17.11 -6.31
N ILE A 347 -11.00 15.85 -5.87
CA ILE A 347 -11.60 15.39 -4.62
C ILE A 347 -10.97 16.12 -3.43
N PHE A 348 -9.65 16.24 -3.39
CA PHE A 348 -8.94 16.96 -2.32
C PHE A 348 -9.38 18.41 -2.22
N MET A 349 -9.51 19.12 -3.35
CA MET A 349 -9.99 20.50 -3.36
C MET A 349 -11.46 20.61 -2.92
N GLY A 350 -12.31 19.64 -3.28
CA GLY A 350 -13.69 19.57 -2.79
C GLY A 350 -13.77 19.43 -1.27
N LEU A 351 -13.01 18.48 -0.71
CA LEU A 351 -12.92 18.29 0.75
C LEU A 351 -12.37 19.53 1.46
N LEU A 352 -11.40 20.22 0.85
CA LEU A 352 -10.84 21.44 1.40
C LEU A 352 -11.88 22.58 1.42
N ALA A 353 -12.70 22.70 0.37
CA ALA A 353 -13.78 23.68 0.29
C ALA A 353 -14.89 23.40 1.33
N ASP A 354 -15.19 22.13 1.59
CA ASP A 354 -16.14 21.73 2.64
C ASP A 354 -15.61 22.05 4.05
N LEU A 355 -14.30 21.88 4.28
CA LEU A 355 -13.66 22.14 5.57
C LEU A 355 -13.46 23.63 5.85
N PHE A 356 -13.25 24.44 4.82
CA PHE A 356 -13.00 25.89 4.91
C PHE A 356 -13.99 26.68 4.03
N PRO A 357 -15.29 26.66 4.35
CA PRO A 357 -16.32 27.25 3.51
C PRO A 357 -16.15 28.77 3.39
N GLY A 358 -16.15 29.28 2.16
CA GLY A 358 -16.04 30.72 1.88
C GLY A 358 -14.63 31.31 2.03
N ILE A 359 -13.62 30.47 2.31
CA ILE A 359 -12.22 30.90 2.39
C ILE A 359 -11.53 30.48 1.09
N ASP A 360 -11.21 31.45 0.24
CA ASP A 360 -10.37 31.25 -0.94
C ASP A 360 -9.16 32.18 -0.87
N VAL A 361 -7.99 31.59 -0.64
CA VAL A 361 -6.74 32.31 -0.41
C VAL A 361 -5.77 31.98 -1.54
N PRO A 362 -5.28 32.95 -2.31
CA PRO A 362 -4.34 32.68 -3.37
C PRO A 362 -3.02 32.12 -2.80
N ARG A 363 -2.32 31.33 -3.61
CA ARG A 363 -0.98 30.83 -3.28
C ARG A 363 -0.02 32.00 -3.11
N ALA A 364 0.92 31.87 -2.17
CA ALA A 364 2.05 32.80 -2.08
C ALA A 364 2.99 32.62 -3.29
N ARG A 365 3.32 33.70 -4.00
CA ARG A 365 4.19 33.66 -5.18
C ARG A 365 5.38 34.59 -4.99
N ASP A 366 6.56 34.10 -5.33
CA ASP A 366 7.77 34.92 -5.50
C ASP A 366 7.86 35.31 -6.97
N TYR A 367 7.27 36.46 -7.32
CA TYR A 367 7.20 36.94 -8.70
C TYR A 367 8.58 37.22 -9.30
N GLU A 368 9.55 37.67 -8.49
CA GLU A 368 10.92 37.90 -8.97
C GLU A 368 11.58 36.57 -9.36
N MET A 369 11.40 35.53 -8.55
CA MET A 369 11.92 34.20 -8.88
C MET A 369 11.24 33.62 -10.11
N GLU A 370 9.93 33.78 -10.23
CA GLU A 370 9.17 33.30 -11.38
C GLU A 370 9.61 33.98 -12.69
N GLU A 371 9.88 35.29 -12.67
CA GLU A 371 10.41 36.01 -13.83
C GLU A 371 11.78 35.46 -14.27
N VAL A 372 12.69 35.26 -13.32
CA VAL A 372 14.01 34.67 -13.61
C VAL A 372 13.88 33.24 -14.12
N LEU A 373 12.94 32.45 -13.59
CA LEU A 373 12.67 31.09 -14.06
C LEU A 373 12.18 31.09 -15.51
N VAL A 374 11.23 31.98 -15.84
CA VAL A 374 10.72 32.12 -17.21
C VAL A 374 11.84 32.53 -18.17
N ASP A 375 12.70 33.47 -17.76
CA ASP A 375 13.84 33.89 -18.57
C ASP A 375 14.82 32.73 -18.83
N VAL A 376 15.19 31.96 -17.79
CA VAL A 376 16.04 30.77 -17.92
C VAL A 376 15.39 29.72 -18.82
N MET A 377 14.09 29.45 -18.64
CA MET A 377 13.36 28.48 -19.45
C MET A 377 13.40 28.84 -20.93
N GLN A 378 13.22 30.11 -21.26
CA GLN A 378 13.22 30.59 -22.64
C GLN A 378 14.62 30.68 -23.23
N ASN A 379 15.57 31.28 -22.52
CA ASN A 379 16.89 31.63 -23.06
C ASN A 379 17.89 30.47 -22.99
N ASP A 380 17.89 29.68 -21.90
CA ASP A 380 18.87 28.59 -21.73
C ASP A 380 18.37 27.28 -22.34
N TYR A 381 17.06 27.02 -22.26
CA TYR A 381 16.48 25.73 -22.63
C TYR A 381 15.57 25.79 -23.86
N GLY A 382 15.19 27.00 -24.31
CA GLY A 382 14.30 27.17 -25.46
C GLY A 382 12.88 26.67 -25.22
N TYR A 383 12.46 26.51 -23.96
CA TYR A 383 11.09 26.17 -23.62
C TYR A 383 10.19 27.37 -23.92
N THR A 384 9.20 27.14 -24.76
CA THR A 384 8.11 28.11 -24.94
C THR A 384 7.29 28.14 -23.66
N HIS A 385 6.83 29.34 -23.28
CA HIS A 385 5.98 29.54 -22.12
C HIS A 385 4.90 28.46 -22.14
N ASP A 386 4.96 27.57 -21.15
CA ASP A 386 3.96 26.53 -20.96
C ASP A 386 2.60 27.23 -20.94
N PRO A 387 1.68 26.96 -21.88
CA PRO A 387 0.40 27.67 -21.98
C PRO A 387 -0.37 27.67 -20.66
N ASP A 388 -0.17 26.61 -19.87
CA ASP A 388 -0.86 26.36 -18.61
C ASP A 388 0.03 26.59 -17.37
N GLY A 389 1.30 26.98 -17.56
CA GLY A 389 2.23 27.27 -16.47
C GLY A 389 2.59 26.05 -15.59
N TYR A 390 2.35 24.82 -16.05
CA TYR A 390 2.53 23.59 -15.28
C TYR A 390 3.98 23.37 -14.84
N LEU A 391 4.95 23.48 -15.75
CA LEU A 391 6.37 23.31 -15.40
C LEU A 391 6.84 24.40 -14.42
N LEU A 392 6.39 25.65 -14.62
CA LEU A 392 6.69 26.75 -13.69
C LEU A 392 6.13 26.46 -12.30
N LEU A 393 4.87 26.04 -12.21
CA LEU A 393 4.21 25.65 -10.96
C LEU A 393 5.00 24.55 -10.23
N LYS A 394 5.42 23.51 -10.95
CA LYS A 394 6.18 22.38 -10.40
C LYS A 394 7.58 22.81 -9.92
N ILE A 395 8.27 23.68 -10.67
CA ILE A 395 9.54 24.27 -10.20
C ILE A 395 9.34 25.07 -8.92
N THR A 396 8.28 25.89 -8.84
CA THR A 396 7.99 26.67 -7.63
C THR A 396 7.65 25.76 -6.44
N GLN A 397 6.90 24.68 -6.66
CA GLN A 397 6.63 23.67 -5.62
C GLN A 397 7.91 22.97 -5.15
N LEU A 398 8.86 22.71 -6.05
CA LEU A 398 10.18 22.18 -5.68
C LEU A 398 10.96 23.17 -4.81
N ILE A 399 10.92 24.48 -5.10
CA ILE A 399 11.56 25.51 -4.27
C ILE A 399 11.00 25.47 -2.85
N GLU A 400 9.66 25.49 -2.72
CA GLU A 400 8.96 25.47 -1.43
C GLU A 400 9.34 24.21 -0.63
N LEU A 401 9.34 23.03 -1.27
CA LEU A 401 9.70 21.78 -0.62
C LEU A 401 11.17 21.70 -0.21
N LEU A 402 12.09 22.22 -1.03
CA LEU A 402 13.52 22.30 -0.66
C LEU A 402 13.77 23.26 0.50
N GLY A 403 12.89 24.26 0.71
CA GLY A 403 12.92 25.12 1.89
C GLY A 403 12.60 24.37 3.19
N ILE A 404 11.69 23.39 3.13
CA ILE A 404 11.17 22.69 4.30
C ILE A 404 11.94 21.40 4.58
N ARG A 405 12.25 20.61 3.55
CA ARG A 405 12.87 19.28 3.65
C ARG A 405 14.27 19.26 3.06
N HIS A 406 15.15 18.43 3.62
CA HIS A 406 16.50 18.22 3.10
C HIS A 406 16.60 17.09 2.06
N CYS A 407 15.60 16.20 2.03
CA CYS A 407 15.46 15.15 1.03
C CYS A 407 14.17 15.33 0.24
N VAL A 408 14.23 15.30 -1.10
CA VAL A 408 13.06 15.45 -1.97
C VAL A 408 13.10 14.40 -3.10
N PHE A 409 11.96 13.77 -3.35
CA PHE A 409 11.73 12.84 -4.46
C PHE A 409 11.01 13.55 -5.60
N LEU A 410 11.61 13.50 -6.78
CA LEU A 410 11.00 13.88 -8.04
C LEU A 410 10.46 12.61 -8.70
N MET A 411 9.14 12.48 -8.73
CA MET A 411 8.45 11.28 -9.22
C MET A 411 7.78 11.53 -10.57
N GLY A 412 7.77 10.52 -11.43
CA GLY A 412 7.07 10.55 -12.72
C GLY A 412 7.79 9.76 -13.81
N ASN A 413 7.15 9.60 -14.96
CA ASN A 413 7.72 8.83 -16.06
C ASN A 413 9.00 9.47 -16.67
N PRO A 414 9.89 8.68 -17.30
CA PRO A 414 10.97 9.25 -18.10
C PRO A 414 10.43 10.24 -19.14
N GLY A 415 11.10 11.38 -19.31
CA GLY A 415 10.63 12.46 -20.20
C GLY A 415 9.59 13.40 -19.58
N SER A 416 9.24 13.27 -18.29
CA SER A 416 8.25 14.14 -17.63
C SER A 416 8.81 15.48 -17.10
N PHE A 417 9.91 16.01 -17.66
CA PHE A 417 10.62 17.21 -17.21
C PHE A 417 11.34 17.18 -15.84
N LYS A 418 11.38 16.05 -15.12
CA LYS A 418 12.09 15.96 -13.81
C LYS A 418 13.50 16.56 -13.84
N SER A 419 14.33 16.10 -14.77
CA SER A 419 15.71 16.57 -14.87
C SER A 419 15.82 18.01 -15.38
N ALA A 420 14.86 18.45 -16.19
CA ALA A 420 14.81 19.84 -16.64
C ALA A 420 14.46 20.78 -15.47
N MET A 421 13.52 20.39 -14.61
CA MET A 421 13.01 21.18 -13.49
C MET A 421 14.12 21.62 -12.53
N TRP A 422 14.95 20.70 -12.03
CA TRP A 422 16.03 21.11 -11.11
C TRP A 422 17.19 21.82 -11.83
N LYS A 423 17.44 21.51 -13.11
CA LYS A 423 18.48 22.19 -13.92
C LYS A 423 18.12 23.67 -14.17
N ILE A 424 16.87 23.93 -14.55
CA ILE A 424 16.32 25.30 -14.67
C ILE A 424 16.45 26.02 -13.33
N LEU A 425 16.02 25.37 -12.24
CA LEU A 425 16.06 25.98 -10.91
C LEU A 425 17.48 26.35 -10.47
N LYS A 426 18.45 25.46 -10.72
CA LYS A 426 19.87 25.69 -10.44
C LYS A 426 20.39 26.93 -11.17
N ASN A 427 20.09 27.06 -12.47
CA ASN A 427 20.52 28.20 -13.27
C ASN A 427 19.85 29.50 -12.80
N ALA A 428 18.56 29.46 -12.49
CA ALA A 428 17.83 30.61 -11.96
C ALA A 428 18.41 31.09 -10.62
N LYS A 429 18.68 30.18 -9.68
CA LYS A 429 19.36 30.51 -8.42
C LYS A 429 20.74 31.13 -8.65
N THR A 430 21.50 30.58 -9.59
CA THR A 430 22.84 31.09 -9.92
C THR A 430 22.77 32.52 -10.47
N ARG A 431 21.76 32.84 -11.28
CA ARG A 431 21.53 34.20 -11.79
C ARG A 431 21.13 35.20 -10.71
N ARG A 432 20.45 34.75 -9.65
CA ARG A 432 20.18 35.55 -8.43
C ARG A 432 21.39 35.66 -7.48
N GLY A 433 22.56 35.14 -7.86
CA GLY A 433 23.77 35.18 -7.03
C GLY A 433 23.90 34.01 -6.04
N GLU A 434 22.94 33.07 -6.00
CA GLU A 434 23.01 31.84 -5.21
C GLU A 434 23.60 30.69 -6.03
N LYS A 435 24.92 30.72 -6.23
CA LYS A 435 25.62 29.68 -7.00
C LYS A 435 25.37 28.29 -6.42
N THR A 436 24.62 27.46 -7.13
CA THR A 436 24.24 26.13 -6.64
C THR A 436 25.17 25.06 -7.21
N THR A 437 25.88 24.35 -6.32
CA THR A 437 26.75 23.22 -6.72
C THR A 437 25.93 21.94 -6.75
N VAL A 438 26.01 21.18 -7.84
CA VAL A 438 25.28 19.92 -7.98
C VAL A 438 26.26 18.80 -8.32
N VAL A 439 26.14 17.68 -7.62
CA VAL A 439 26.82 16.42 -7.96
C VAL A 439 25.75 15.41 -8.33
N ASP A 440 25.86 14.81 -9.52
CA ASP A 440 24.86 13.94 -10.12
C ASP A 440 25.46 12.57 -10.43
N PHE A 441 24.85 11.51 -9.93
CA PHE A 441 25.21 10.13 -10.24
C PHE A 441 24.05 9.17 -10.04
N SER A 442 24.11 8.02 -10.72
CA SER A 442 23.11 6.97 -10.59
C SER A 442 23.50 5.95 -9.53
N PRO A 443 22.71 5.76 -8.45
CA PRO A 443 23.03 4.79 -7.41
C PRO A 443 22.97 3.34 -7.90
N LYS A 444 22.18 3.06 -8.95
CA LYS A 444 22.07 1.72 -9.56
C LYS A 444 23.21 1.39 -10.53
N ALA A 445 23.99 2.38 -10.96
CA ALA A 445 25.13 2.15 -11.85
C ALA A 445 26.36 1.57 -11.12
N ILE A 446 26.33 1.54 -9.79
CA ILE A 446 27.42 1.08 -8.93
C ILE A 446 26.89 0.09 -7.90
N SER A 447 27.79 -0.74 -7.34
CA SER A 447 27.39 -1.65 -6.27
C SER A 447 27.12 -0.90 -4.96
N THR A 448 26.29 -1.45 -4.07
CA THR A 448 26.02 -0.87 -2.74
C THR A 448 27.31 -0.64 -1.95
N ASN A 449 28.30 -1.53 -2.10
CA ASN A 449 29.62 -1.40 -1.48
C ASN A 449 30.40 -0.21 -2.03
N GLU A 450 30.36 0.05 -3.34
CA GLU A 450 31.00 1.22 -3.94
C GLU A 450 30.23 2.51 -3.69
N LEU A 451 28.92 2.43 -3.46
CA LEU A 451 28.09 3.57 -3.08
C LEU A 451 28.46 4.06 -1.67
N TYR A 452 28.43 3.18 -0.66
CA TYR A 452 28.62 3.54 0.76
C TYR A 452 30.05 3.37 1.29
N GLY A 453 30.85 2.52 0.66
CA GLY A 453 32.15 2.09 1.14
C GLY A 453 32.10 0.72 1.81
N PHE A 454 33.24 0.04 1.83
CA PHE A 454 33.39 -1.30 2.38
C PHE A 454 34.79 -1.51 2.95
N VAL A 455 34.94 -2.52 3.82
CA VAL A 455 36.25 -2.98 4.29
C VAL A 455 36.80 -3.98 3.28
N ASN A 456 37.98 -3.72 2.72
CA ASN A 456 38.68 -4.69 1.90
C ASN A 456 39.09 -5.89 2.77
N MET A 457 38.55 -7.08 2.50
CA MET A 457 38.79 -8.27 3.33
C MET A 457 40.24 -8.77 3.30
N GLN A 458 41.01 -8.44 2.26
CA GLN A 458 42.42 -8.83 2.14
C GLN A 458 43.34 -7.91 2.94
N THR A 459 43.15 -6.60 2.84
CA THR A 459 44.01 -5.60 3.53
C THR A 459 43.47 -5.17 4.89
N ARG A 460 42.18 -5.47 5.18
CA ARG A 460 41.40 -4.94 6.32
C ARG A 460 41.30 -3.41 6.36
N GLU A 461 41.57 -2.75 5.24
CA GLU A 461 41.47 -1.29 5.14
C GLU A 461 40.08 -0.87 4.67
N TRP A 462 39.65 0.31 5.13
CA TRP A 462 38.41 0.93 4.69
C TRP A 462 38.58 1.57 3.32
N LYS A 463 37.68 1.26 2.38
CA LYS A 463 37.58 1.95 1.09
C LYS A 463 36.31 2.79 1.08
N ASP A 464 36.49 4.10 0.91
CA ASP A 464 35.38 5.05 0.83
C ASP A 464 34.48 4.81 -0.39
N GLY A 465 33.18 4.97 -0.18
CA GLY A 465 32.19 4.97 -1.25
C GLY A 465 32.00 6.35 -1.88
N ILE A 466 31.28 6.38 -2.99
CA ILE A 466 31.00 7.61 -3.73
C ILE A 466 30.17 8.58 -2.89
N ILE A 467 29.12 8.12 -2.18
CA ILE A 467 28.25 9.02 -1.41
C ILE A 467 28.99 9.64 -0.22
N SER A 468 29.82 8.85 0.49
CA SER A 468 30.57 9.34 1.64
C SER A 468 31.59 10.39 1.21
N LYS A 469 32.31 10.14 0.11
CA LYS A 469 33.24 11.11 -0.47
C LYS A 469 32.53 12.39 -0.92
N VAL A 470 31.43 12.28 -1.67
CA VAL A 470 30.67 13.46 -2.15
C VAL A 470 30.14 14.29 -0.98
N MET A 471 29.60 13.65 0.06
CA MET A 471 29.13 14.37 1.26
C MET A 471 30.27 15.07 1.99
N ARG A 472 31.45 14.44 2.12
CA ARG A 472 32.64 15.08 2.70
C ARG A 472 33.11 16.27 1.88
N ASP A 473 33.30 16.08 0.58
CA ASP A 473 33.84 17.09 -0.33
C ASP A 473 32.94 18.34 -0.33
N LEU A 474 31.62 18.15 -0.48
CA LEU A 474 30.65 19.24 -0.41
C LEU A 474 30.59 19.88 0.98
N GLY A 475 30.76 19.08 2.04
CA GLY A 475 30.80 19.57 3.42
C GLY A 475 32.04 20.41 3.73
N GLN A 476 33.17 20.20 3.05
CA GLN A 476 34.42 20.95 3.31
C GLN A 476 34.49 22.31 2.62
N ILE A 477 33.64 22.56 1.61
CA ILE A 477 33.61 23.85 0.91
C ILE A 477 33.21 24.96 1.92
N PRO A 478 34.03 26.01 2.09
CA PRO A 478 33.86 27.03 3.13
C PRO A 478 32.84 28.13 2.74
N ASP A 479 31.71 27.73 2.16
CA ASP A 479 30.60 28.64 1.82
C ASP A 479 29.25 28.07 2.28
N SER A 480 28.24 28.94 2.35
CA SER A 480 26.87 28.56 2.67
C SER A 480 25.97 28.50 1.43
N HIS A 481 26.57 28.49 0.23
CA HIS A 481 25.79 28.38 -0.99
C HIS A 481 25.12 27.00 -1.10
N PRO A 482 23.95 26.89 -1.76
CA PRO A 482 23.23 25.64 -1.89
C PRO A 482 24.05 24.54 -2.57
N LYS A 483 24.02 23.32 -2.01
CA LYS A 483 24.73 22.15 -2.54
C LYS A 483 23.76 20.98 -2.68
N TRP A 484 23.58 20.45 -3.88
CA TRP A 484 22.64 19.36 -4.14
C TRP A 484 23.36 18.09 -4.54
N ILE A 485 22.94 16.98 -3.94
CA ILE A 485 23.35 15.63 -4.31
C ILE A 485 22.17 15.03 -5.06
N MET A 486 22.33 14.84 -6.37
CA MET A 486 21.32 14.27 -7.25
C MET A 486 21.55 12.77 -7.39
N LEU A 487 20.52 11.99 -7.09
CA LEU A 487 20.50 10.53 -7.19
C LEU A 487 19.49 10.15 -8.28
N ASP A 488 19.98 10.00 -9.51
CA ASP A 488 19.16 9.65 -10.67
C ASP A 488 19.10 8.12 -10.85
N GLY A 489 18.01 7.52 -10.36
CA GLY A 489 17.80 6.10 -10.49
C GLY A 489 16.74 5.58 -9.54
N ASP A 490 15.98 4.59 -10.02
CA ASP A 490 14.91 3.95 -9.26
C ASP A 490 15.38 3.45 -7.88
N LEU A 491 14.48 3.50 -6.90
CA LEU A 491 14.76 2.99 -5.57
C LEU A 491 14.91 1.46 -5.59
N ASP A 492 15.79 0.97 -4.73
CA ASP A 492 15.91 -0.44 -4.37
C ASP A 492 16.09 -0.53 -2.86
N ALA A 493 15.44 -1.53 -2.25
CA ALA A 493 15.37 -1.68 -0.79
C ALA A 493 16.78 -1.76 -0.15
N ASN A 494 17.74 -2.41 -0.81
CA ASN A 494 19.04 -2.66 -0.22
C ASN A 494 19.88 -1.40 -0.05
N TRP A 495 19.83 -0.47 -1.02
CA TRP A 495 20.61 0.75 -0.91
C TRP A 495 19.86 1.86 -0.20
N ILE A 496 18.52 1.98 -0.33
CA ILE A 496 17.78 3.08 0.30
C ILE A 496 17.70 2.93 1.83
N GLU A 497 17.77 1.71 2.36
CA GLU A 497 17.73 1.47 3.81
C GLU A 497 18.85 2.18 4.56
N SER A 498 20.06 2.21 4.00
CA SER A 498 21.22 2.92 4.56
C SER A 498 21.08 4.45 4.51
N MET A 499 20.15 4.99 3.72
CA MET A 499 19.85 6.43 3.68
C MET A 499 18.86 6.88 4.75
N ASN A 500 18.18 5.94 5.42
CA ASN A 500 17.11 6.26 6.36
C ASN A 500 17.54 7.26 7.45
N SER A 501 18.78 7.15 7.96
CA SER A 501 19.30 8.05 9.01
C SER A 501 19.61 9.47 8.50
N VAL A 502 20.05 9.61 7.25
CA VAL A 502 20.33 10.93 6.66
C VAL A 502 19.05 11.61 6.21
N MET A 503 18.04 10.85 5.78
CA MET A 503 16.71 11.35 5.44
C MET A 503 15.90 11.77 6.67
N ASP A 504 16.27 11.31 7.86
CA ASP A 504 15.61 11.71 9.09
C ASP A 504 15.99 13.13 9.56
N ASP A 505 15.28 13.65 10.55
CA ASP A 505 15.54 14.98 11.14
C ASP A 505 16.98 15.11 11.70
N ASN A 506 17.63 13.98 12.00
CA ASN A 506 19.02 13.93 12.47
C ASN A 506 20.05 14.34 11.39
N ARG A 507 19.75 14.18 10.09
CA ARG A 507 20.65 14.55 8.98
C ARG A 507 22.04 13.91 9.06
N LEU A 508 22.12 12.64 9.47
CA LEU A 508 23.38 11.91 9.64
C LEU A 508 23.43 10.68 8.72
N LEU A 509 24.40 10.60 7.82
CA LEU A 509 24.71 9.36 7.11
C LEU A 509 25.55 8.47 8.01
N THR A 510 25.08 7.24 8.29
CA THR A 510 25.83 6.25 9.06
C THR A 510 26.40 5.21 8.12
N LEU A 511 27.72 5.12 8.04
CA LEU A 511 28.40 4.13 7.20
C LEU A 511 28.54 2.78 7.92
N PRO A 512 28.74 1.67 7.18
CA PRO A 512 29.08 0.37 7.77
C PRO A 512 30.31 0.38 8.69
N SER A 513 31.23 1.34 8.52
CA SER A 513 32.36 1.59 9.43
C SER A 513 31.95 2.17 10.80
N ASN A 514 30.67 2.44 11.01
CA ASN A 514 30.11 3.25 12.10
C ASN A 514 30.50 4.74 12.05
N GLU A 515 31.17 5.19 11.00
CA GLU A 515 31.42 6.61 10.78
C GLU A 515 30.10 7.36 10.52
N ARG A 516 29.95 8.53 11.11
CA ARG A 516 28.76 9.39 10.97
C ARG A 516 29.12 10.68 10.27
N ILE A 517 28.58 10.89 9.07
CA ILE A 517 28.82 12.07 8.25
C ILE A 517 27.58 12.97 8.28
N PRO A 518 27.66 14.19 8.82
CA PRO A 518 26.53 15.11 8.86
C PRO A 518 26.25 15.75 7.49
N LEU A 519 24.97 15.82 7.14
CA LEU A 519 24.47 16.61 6.02
C LEU A 519 24.22 18.04 6.51
N LYS A 520 25.02 19.00 6.03
CA LYS A 520 24.92 20.41 6.43
C LYS A 520 23.58 21.03 6.00
N VAL A 521 23.15 22.09 6.66
CA VAL A 521 21.83 22.74 6.43
C VAL A 521 21.64 23.23 4.99
N HIS A 522 22.71 23.72 4.35
CA HIS A 522 22.70 24.18 2.96
C HIS A 522 22.87 23.03 1.94
N MET A 523 23.02 21.78 2.39
CA MET A 523 23.07 20.60 1.54
C MET A 523 21.68 19.98 1.41
N LYS A 524 21.34 19.52 0.20
CA LYS A 524 20.07 18.85 -0.11
C LYS A 524 20.33 17.57 -0.89
N MET A 525 19.50 16.56 -0.69
CA MET A 525 19.50 15.33 -1.49
C MET A 525 18.22 15.28 -2.32
N ILE A 526 18.37 15.14 -3.63
CA ILE A 526 17.25 15.08 -4.57
C ILE A 526 17.33 13.74 -5.29
N PHE A 527 16.22 13.02 -5.35
CA PHE A 527 16.14 11.71 -5.97
C PHE A 527 15.22 11.79 -7.18
N GLU A 528 15.71 11.44 -8.37
CA GLU A 528 14.86 11.27 -9.55
C GLU A 528 14.48 9.80 -9.65
N ILE A 529 13.18 9.51 -9.51
CA ILE A 529 12.66 8.15 -9.48
C ILE A 529 11.41 8.06 -10.35
N ARG A 530 11.12 6.87 -10.87
CA ARG A 530 9.85 6.65 -11.58
C ARG A 530 8.68 6.51 -10.60
N ASP A 531 8.82 5.60 -9.64
CA ASP A 531 7.76 5.18 -8.73
C ASP A 531 8.33 4.78 -7.35
N LEU A 532 7.43 4.62 -6.37
CA LEU A 532 7.77 4.22 -4.99
C LEU A 532 7.48 2.74 -4.69
N ASN A 533 7.31 1.89 -5.71
CA ASN A 533 6.86 0.50 -5.48
C ASN A 533 7.84 -0.33 -4.64
N TYR A 534 9.13 0.04 -4.63
CA TYR A 534 10.20 -0.64 -3.88
C TYR A 534 10.63 0.12 -2.62
N ALA A 535 9.93 1.19 -2.25
CA ALA A 535 10.18 1.94 -1.04
C ALA A 535 9.23 1.51 0.08
N THR A 536 9.72 1.47 1.31
CA THR A 536 8.83 1.31 2.46
C THR A 536 8.01 2.60 2.67
N PRO A 537 6.79 2.52 3.21
CA PRO A 537 6.04 3.72 3.61
C PRO A 537 6.86 4.63 4.53
N ALA A 538 7.66 4.03 5.42
CA ALA A 538 8.55 4.76 6.31
C ALA A 538 9.57 5.60 5.54
N THR A 539 10.12 5.13 4.42
CA THR A 539 11.04 5.89 3.55
C THR A 539 10.31 7.02 2.82
N ALA A 540 9.12 6.76 2.29
CA ALA A 540 8.30 7.76 1.61
C ALA A 540 7.95 8.95 2.51
N THR A 541 7.67 8.71 3.80
CA THR A 541 7.34 9.79 4.75
C THR A 541 8.51 10.72 5.11
N ARG A 542 9.78 10.31 4.86
CA ARG A 542 10.96 11.12 5.26
C ARG A 542 11.36 12.16 4.21
N ALA A 543 10.98 11.96 2.94
CA ALA A 543 11.31 12.88 1.85
C ALA A 543 10.09 13.71 1.43
N GLY A 544 10.31 14.95 0.97
CA GLY A 544 9.27 15.69 0.22
C GLY A 544 9.02 15.01 -1.11
N ILE A 545 7.82 15.11 -1.66
CA ILE A 545 7.49 14.47 -2.95
C ILE A 545 6.90 15.52 -3.89
N VAL A 546 7.47 15.60 -5.08
CA VAL A 546 6.89 16.32 -6.23
C VAL A 546 6.58 15.26 -7.28
N CYS A 547 5.29 15.08 -7.57
CA CYS A 547 4.85 14.22 -8.66
C CYS A 547 4.77 15.01 -9.97
N MET A 548 5.02 14.34 -11.09
CA MET A 548 4.89 14.86 -12.45
C MET A 548 4.04 13.90 -13.28
N ASP A 549 2.76 14.23 -13.45
CA ASP A 549 1.82 13.51 -14.30
C ASP A 549 2.03 13.81 -15.79
N ASP A 550 1.97 12.79 -16.65
CA ASP A 550 1.99 12.91 -18.12
C ASP A 550 0.61 12.71 -18.78
N THR A 551 -0.44 12.40 -18.01
CA THR A 551 -1.79 12.06 -18.49
C THR A 551 -2.42 13.15 -19.37
N PHE A 552 -2.24 14.42 -19.03
CA PHE A 552 -2.79 15.53 -19.80
C PHE A 552 -1.97 15.90 -21.04
N GLY A 553 -0.80 15.29 -21.23
CA GLY A 553 0.03 15.50 -22.41
C GLY A 553 0.67 16.89 -22.51
N VAL A 554 0.76 17.64 -21.41
CA VAL A 554 1.39 18.97 -21.36
C VAL A 554 2.86 18.89 -21.80
N GLN A 555 3.52 17.77 -21.49
CA GLN A 555 4.91 17.50 -21.79
C GLN A 555 5.16 17.39 -23.28
N TRP A 556 4.48 16.46 -23.96
CA TRP A 556 4.69 16.26 -25.40
C TRP A 556 4.28 17.50 -26.20
N ARG A 557 3.23 18.21 -25.80
CA ARG A 557 2.84 19.49 -26.41
C ARG A 557 3.96 20.52 -26.29
N SER A 558 4.53 20.66 -25.10
CA SER A 558 5.66 21.57 -24.86
C SER A 558 6.90 21.18 -25.66
N TYR A 559 7.19 19.89 -25.80
CA TYR A 559 8.27 19.39 -26.67
C TYR A 559 8.02 19.74 -28.14
N VAL A 560 6.82 19.48 -28.65
CA VAL A 560 6.43 19.76 -30.04
C VAL A 560 6.48 21.25 -30.33
N LYS A 561 5.92 22.11 -29.46
CA LYS A 561 6.00 23.58 -29.62
C LYS A 561 7.44 24.08 -29.68
N SER A 562 8.28 23.56 -28.79
CA SER A 562 9.71 23.92 -28.75
C SER A 562 10.44 23.42 -30.01
N TRP A 563 10.06 22.25 -30.55
CA TRP A 563 10.60 21.72 -31.80
C TRP A 563 10.15 22.54 -33.02
N ILE A 564 8.88 22.90 -33.12
CA ILE A 564 8.32 23.75 -34.19
C ILE A 564 9.01 25.11 -34.20
N LYS A 565 9.24 25.72 -33.03
CA LYS A 565 9.93 27.01 -32.92
C LYS A 565 11.35 26.96 -33.50
N LYS A 566 12.05 25.83 -33.33
CA LYS A 566 13.41 25.61 -33.85
C LYS A 566 13.45 25.36 -35.37
N GLN A 567 12.33 25.11 -36.03
CA GLN A 567 12.31 24.87 -37.48
C GLN A 567 12.55 26.16 -38.26
N GLU A 568 13.30 26.08 -39.35
CA GLU A 568 13.51 27.16 -40.32
C GLU A 568 12.37 27.21 -41.34
N HIS A 569 11.13 27.27 -40.85
CA HIS A 569 9.94 27.44 -41.66
C HIS A 569 9.28 28.79 -41.41
N PRO A 570 8.57 29.37 -42.39
CA PRO A 570 7.81 30.60 -42.14
C PRO A 570 6.67 30.34 -41.14
N ASP A 571 6.25 31.39 -40.42
CA ASP A 571 5.35 31.25 -39.27
C ASP A 571 4.00 30.63 -39.63
N ASN A 572 3.49 30.85 -40.84
CA ASN A 572 2.27 30.22 -41.34
C ASN A 572 2.38 28.69 -41.42
N VAL A 573 3.55 28.15 -41.82
CA VAL A 573 3.79 26.71 -41.88
C VAL A 573 3.93 26.14 -40.47
N LYS A 574 4.58 26.87 -39.56
CA LYS A 574 4.69 26.50 -38.14
C LYS A 574 3.32 26.40 -37.47
N GLU A 575 2.42 27.35 -37.74
CA GLU A 575 1.06 27.36 -37.22
C GLU A 575 0.21 26.21 -37.80
N GLN A 576 0.35 25.93 -39.09
CA GLN A 576 -0.28 24.76 -39.72
C GLN A 576 0.22 23.46 -39.11
N LEU A 577 1.53 23.28 -38.92
CA LEU A 577 2.12 22.12 -38.27
C LEU A 577 1.55 21.92 -36.86
N TRP A 578 1.49 22.99 -36.05
CA TRP A 578 0.88 22.94 -34.72
C TRP A 578 -0.58 22.47 -34.76
N THR A 579 -1.36 23.03 -35.70
CA THR A 579 -2.78 22.67 -35.88
C THR A 579 -2.95 21.20 -36.28
N PHE A 580 -2.07 20.67 -37.13
CA PHE A 580 -2.06 19.25 -37.49
C PHE A 580 -1.70 18.37 -36.29
N PHE A 581 -0.70 18.76 -35.49
CA PHE A 581 -0.31 18.01 -34.30
C PHE A 581 -1.44 17.95 -33.25
N GLU A 582 -2.15 19.04 -33.01
CA GLU A 582 -3.30 19.02 -32.07
C GLU A 582 -4.46 18.16 -32.60
N ARG A 583 -4.78 18.24 -33.91
CA ARG A 583 -5.87 17.45 -34.50
C ARG A 583 -5.56 15.96 -34.56
N CYS A 584 -4.33 15.58 -34.91
CA CYS A 584 -3.95 14.17 -35.05
C CYS A 584 -3.50 13.55 -33.72
N GLY A 585 -2.88 14.33 -32.83
CA GLY A 585 -2.34 13.86 -31.54
C GLY A 585 -3.38 13.74 -30.42
N ALA A 586 -4.47 14.53 -30.45
CA ALA A 586 -5.55 14.42 -29.47
C ALA A 586 -6.39 13.13 -29.63
N SER A 587 -6.31 12.45 -30.78
CA SER A 587 -7.07 11.22 -31.08
C SER A 587 -6.39 9.94 -30.57
N THR A 588 -5.19 10.02 -30.00
CA THR A 588 -4.32 8.85 -29.71
C THR A 588 -4.10 8.59 -28.22
N THR A 589 -5.06 8.94 -27.36
CA THR A 589 -5.14 8.36 -26.01
C THR A 589 -5.67 6.93 -26.14
N LEU A 590 -4.74 6.00 -26.45
CA LEU A 590 -4.93 4.55 -26.44
C LEU A 590 -4.63 3.99 -25.06
#